data_AF-A0A2N0NS99-F1
#
_entry.id   AF-A0A2N0NS99-F1
#
_cell.length_a   1.000
_cell.length_b   1.000
_cell.length_c   1.000
_cell.angle_alpha   90.00
_cell.angle_beta   90.00
_cell.angle_gamma   90.00
#
_symmetry.space_group_name_H-M   'P 1'
#
loop_
_entity.id
_entity.type
_entity.pdbx_description
1 polymer ?
#
loop_
_entity_poly.entity_id
_entity_poly.type
_entity_poly.pdbx_seq_one_letter_code
_entity_poly.pdbx_strand_id
1 'polypeptide(L)'
;MSNDRCACITHQQNLARSHIYKNIKPKEYKPSRQTTEEFINDKPSHANLLYHRWLSGQPKHNYSKRTGISYISSIHARDAKSIINLGNKFMYRKVLSNFRRIFSPNPHVQQKQEKRFIRSCRRVFNKIYLPPGPLIVPNPEDYPFLIPFYTKHQRIENKTWKNINSLKKHLDPNTRPSISSDPPTPIEPYNPIPNMFIPEKYRDIISEDPIYVNDQFIISGSREWFTYMYNLEKSTREQEVIDTEARK
;
A
#
# COMPACT_ATOMS: atom_id res chain seq x y z
N MET A 1 -50.03 -5.48 5.41
CA MET A 1 -49.86 -6.36 4.25
C MET A 1 -49.46 -5.52 3.04
N SER A 2 -48.19 -5.54 2.62
CA SER A 2 -47.78 -4.95 1.34
C SER A 2 -47.70 -6.08 0.32
N ASN A 3 -48.77 -6.26 -0.46
CA ASN A 3 -48.88 -7.31 -1.49
C ASN A 3 -47.95 -7.02 -2.68
N ASP A 4 -46.65 -7.27 -2.55
CA ASP A 4 -45.66 -7.30 -3.65
C ASP A 4 -45.80 -6.20 -4.71
N ARG A 5 -46.19 -4.98 -4.30
CA ARG A 5 -46.31 -3.83 -5.19
C ARG A 5 -44.94 -3.15 -5.26
N CYS A 6 -44.24 -3.32 -6.38
CA CYS A 6 -43.07 -2.51 -6.68
C CYS A 6 -43.52 -1.09 -7.04
N ALA A 7 -42.90 -0.07 -6.46
CA ALA A 7 -43.12 1.31 -6.87
C ALA A 7 -42.63 1.48 -8.32
N CYS A 8 -43.42 2.15 -9.17
CA CYS A 8 -42.95 2.48 -10.51
C CYS A 8 -41.77 3.48 -10.42
N ILE A 9 -40.98 3.56 -11.49
CA ILE A 9 -39.69 4.30 -11.54
C ILE A 9 -39.84 5.76 -11.06
N THR A 10 -40.95 6.41 -11.40
CA THR A 10 -41.28 7.78 -10.95
C THR A 10 -41.58 7.86 -9.46
N HIS A 11 -42.29 6.88 -8.89
CA HIS A 11 -42.59 6.84 -7.45
C HIS A 11 -41.44 6.29 -6.60
N GLN A 12 -40.51 5.54 -7.19
CA GLN A 12 -39.30 5.06 -6.52
C GLN A 12 -38.44 6.22 -6.02
N GLN A 13 -38.30 7.31 -6.80
CA GLN A 13 -37.53 8.49 -6.39
C GLN A 13 -38.18 9.22 -5.21
N ASN A 14 -39.50 9.35 -5.21
CA ASN A 14 -40.23 9.98 -4.10
C ASN A 14 -40.18 9.13 -2.83
N LEU A 15 -40.38 7.82 -2.93
CA LEU A 15 -40.17 6.90 -1.79
C LEU A 15 -38.72 6.89 -1.30
N ALA A 16 -37.76 7.00 -2.22
CA ALA A 16 -36.36 7.07 -1.87
C ALA A 16 -36.03 8.29 -1.02
N ARG A 17 -36.61 9.44 -1.38
CA ARG A 17 -36.43 10.70 -0.66
C ARG A 17 -37.15 10.74 0.68
N SER A 18 -38.39 10.25 0.76
CA SER A 18 -39.24 10.48 1.93
C SER A 18 -39.28 9.31 2.93
N HIS A 19 -38.87 8.09 2.56
CA HIS A 19 -39.05 6.90 3.40
C HIS A 19 -37.80 6.00 3.59
N ILE A 20 -36.69 6.19 2.86
CA ILE A 20 -35.49 5.35 3.05
C ILE A 20 -34.86 5.53 4.45
N TYR A 21 -34.89 6.74 5.00
CA TYR A 21 -34.16 7.05 6.23
C TYR A 21 -34.99 6.94 7.51
N LYS A 22 -36.30 6.63 7.43
CA LYS A 22 -37.18 6.61 8.62
C LYS A 22 -36.93 5.40 9.54
N ASN A 23 -36.33 4.33 9.03
CA ASN A 23 -36.05 3.10 9.79
C ASN A 23 -34.56 2.85 10.03
N ILE A 24 -33.69 3.78 9.64
CA ILE A 24 -32.27 3.71 10.00
C ILE A 24 -32.19 4.25 11.42
N LYS A 25 -32.18 3.36 12.42
CA LYS A 25 -31.80 3.75 13.77
C LYS A 25 -30.47 4.51 13.67
N PRO A 26 -30.31 5.69 14.30
CA PRO A 26 -29.01 6.34 14.36
C PRO A 26 -28.02 5.29 14.85
N LYS A 27 -26.92 5.13 14.12
CA LYS A 27 -25.90 4.15 14.46
C LYS A 27 -25.34 4.58 15.80
N GLU A 28 -25.78 3.95 16.89
CA GLU A 28 -25.05 4.01 18.15
C GLU A 28 -23.61 3.67 17.80
N TYR A 29 -22.70 4.61 18.03
CA TYR A 29 -21.28 4.37 17.93
C TYR A 29 -20.94 3.37 19.03
N LYS A 30 -21.07 2.07 18.72
CA LYS A 30 -20.49 1.01 19.52
C LYS A 30 -19.09 0.84 18.97
N PRO A 31 -18.04 1.29 19.68
CA PRO A 31 -16.68 0.98 19.28
C PRO A 31 -16.59 -0.53 19.11
N SER A 32 -16.19 -0.94 17.91
CA SER A 32 -15.90 -2.34 17.63
C SER A 32 -14.83 -2.76 18.63
N ARG A 33 -15.08 -3.83 19.40
CA ARG A 33 -14.21 -4.37 20.47
C ARG A 33 -12.79 -4.78 20.01
N GLN A 34 -12.39 -4.45 18.79
CA GLN A 34 -11.09 -4.78 18.18
C GLN A 34 -10.30 -3.55 17.73
N THR A 35 -10.84 -2.35 17.89
CA THR A 35 -10.15 -1.09 17.61
C THR A 35 -10.10 -0.35 18.94
N THR A 36 -8.90 -0.21 19.50
CA THR A 36 -8.65 0.77 20.55
C THR A 36 -9.15 2.12 20.05
N GLU A 37 -9.72 2.95 20.93
CA GLU A 37 -10.26 4.27 20.56
C GLU A 37 -9.19 5.20 19.95
N GLU A 38 -7.92 4.82 20.08
CA GLU A 38 -6.73 5.46 19.52
C GLU A 38 -6.39 5.07 18.07
N PHE A 39 -7.08 4.08 17.46
CA PHE A 39 -6.75 3.67 16.09
C PHE A 39 -7.30 4.67 15.07
N ILE A 40 -6.45 5.61 14.66
CA ILE A 40 -6.72 6.55 13.57
C ILE A 40 -6.60 5.79 12.24
N ASN A 41 -7.66 5.82 11.43
CA ASN A 41 -7.66 5.21 10.09
C ASN A 41 -6.94 6.13 9.08
N ASP A 42 -5.65 6.34 9.27
CA ASP A 42 -4.78 7.09 8.38
C ASP A 42 -3.73 6.18 7.71
N LYS A 43 -3.04 6.72 6.70
CA LYS A 43 -2.01 5.97 5.96
C LYS A 43 -0.84 5.55 6.87
N PRO A 44 -0.30 6.42 7.74
CA PRO A 44 0.77 6.04 8.66
C PRO A 44 0.39 4.89 9.60
N SER A 45 -0.79 4.94 10.22
CA SER A 45 -1.27 3.89 11.12
C SER A 45 -1.44 2.56 10.40
N HIS A 46 -1.92 2.59 9.15
CA HIS A 46 -1.98 1.38 8.32
C HIS A 46 -0.59 0.81 8.01
N ALA A 47 0.37 1.65 7.68
CA ALA A 47 1.75 1.23 7.40
C ALA A 47 2.42 0.62 8.65
N ASN A 48 2.28 1.28 9.81
CA ASN A 48 2.79 0.80 11.09
C ASN A 48 2.14 -0.54 11.47
N LEU A 49 0.82 -0.66 11.30
CA LEU A 49 0.11 -1.92 11.55
C LEU A 49 0.63 -3.07 10.67
N LEU A 50 0.90 -2.81 9.39
CA LEU A 50 1.50 -3.82 8.51
C LEU A 50 2.92 -4.19 8.94
N TYR A 51 3.74 -3.20 9.31
CA TYR A 51 5.09 -3.42 9.83
C TYR A 51 5.07 -4.30 11.08
N HIS A 52 4.26 -3.97 12.09
CA HIS A 52 4.17 -4.76 13.33
C HIS A 52 3.64 -6.17 13.09
N ARG A 53 2.67 -6.34 12.16
CA ARG A 53 2.17 -7.68 11.79
C ARG A 53 3.19 -8.52 11.03
N TRP A 54 4.05 -7.88 10.22
CA TRP A 54 5.17 -8.56 9.59
C TRP A 54 6.25 -8.92 10.61
N LEU A 55 6.62 -7.97 11.48
CA LEU A 55 7.64 -8.12 12.52
C LEU A 55 7.28 -9.23 13.50
N SER A 56 6.01 -9.36 13.89
CA SER A 56 5.58 -10.44 14.77
C SER A 56 5.69 -11.82 14.11
N GLY A 57 5.69 -11.88 12.78
CA GLY A 57 5.74 -13.12 11.99
C GLY A 57 4.54 -14.04 12.21
N GLN A 58 3.56 -13.66 13.05
CA GLN A 58 2.52 -14.56 13.50
C GLN A 58 1.44 -14.76 12.42
N PRO A 59 1.23 -16.00 11.95
CA PRO A 59 0.16 -16.28 11.01
C PRO A 59 -1.20 -16.06 11.66
N LYS A 60 -2.09 -15.35 10.96
CA LYS A 60 -3.49 -15.19 11.38
C LYS A 60 -4.36 -16.30 10.80
N HIS A 61 -5.02 -17.06 11.65
CA HIS A 61 -6.08 -17.98 11.23
C HIS A 61 -7.36 -17.21 10.90
N ASN A 62 -7.94 -17.48 9.72
CA ASN A 62 -9.19 -16.87 9.27
C ASN A 62 -10.22 -17.97 9.00
N TYR A 63 -11.41 -17.84 9.57
CA TYR A 63 -12.53 -18.75 9.35
C TYR A 63 -13.78 -17.98 8.91
N SER A 64 -14.37 -18.41 7.80
CA SER A 64 -15.61 -17.87 7.27
C SER A 64 -16.80 -18.71 7.73
N LYS A 65 -17.57 -18.19 8.70
CA LYS A 65 -18.85 -18.78 9.11
C LYS A 65 -19.88 -18.86 7.97
N ARG A 66 -19.71 -18.05 6.92
CA ARG A 66 -20.63 -17.96 5.78
C ARG A 66 -20.46 -19.10 4.79
N THR A 67 -19.21 -19.52 4.54
CA THR A 67 -18.84 -20.49 3.50
C THR A 67 -18.20 -21.76 4.06
N GLY A 68 -17.83 -21.78 5.34
CA GLY A 68 -17.12 -22.91 5.95
C GLY A 68 -15.66 -23.03 5.49
N ILE A 69 -15.04 -21.94 4.99
CA ILE A 69 -13.63 -21.96 4.57
C ILE A 69 -12.78 -21.46 5.73
N SER A 70 -11.72 -22.21 6.03
CA SER A 70 -10.61 -21.80 6.89
C SER A 70 -9.34 -21.64 6.04
N TYR A 71 -8.52 -20.65 6.38
CA TYR A 71 -7.17 -20.51 5.84
C TYR A 71 -6.31 -19.70 6.79
N ILE A 72 -5.01 -19.86 6.66
CA ILE A 72 -4.02 -19.05 7.35
C ILE A 72 -3.59 -17.91 6.44
N SER A 73 -3.47 -16.71 7.01
CA SER A 73 -2.86 -15.57 6.33
C SER A 73 -1.64 -15.07 7.09
N SER A 74 -0.51 -14.99 6.42
CA SER A 74 0.72 -14.38 6.92
C SER A 74 1.11 -13.17 6.06
N ILE A 75 1.92 -12.28 6.62
CA ILE A 75 2.49 -11.14 5.91
C ILE A 75 3.98 -11.38 5.77
N HIS A 76 4.48 -11.31 4.54
CA HIS A 76 5.90 -11.53 4.22
C HIS A 76 6.45 -10.26 3.57
N ALA A 77 7.70 -9.92 3.87
CA ALA A 77 8.44 -8.93 3.08
C ALA A 77 8.69 -9.47 1.67
N ARG A 78 8.74 -8.57 0.69
CA ARG A 78 9.13 -8.90 -0.68
C ARG A 78 10.64 -8.78 -0.84
N ASP A 79 11.22 -9.67 -1.65
CA ASP A 79 12.64 -9.62 -1.98
C ASP A 79 12.94 -8.43 -2.88
N ALA A 80 14.14 -7.85 -2.76
CA ALA A 80 14.61 -6.76 -3.60
C ALA A 80 14.48 -7.09 -5.10
N LYS A 81 14.84 -8.31 -5.49
CA LYS A 81 14.68 -8.81 -6.87
C LYS A 81 13.23 -8.74 -7.36
N SER A 82 12.27 -9.06 -6.49
CA SER A 82 10.84 -9.03 -6.85
C SER A 82 10.29 -7.61 -6.97
N ILE A 83 10.86 -6.64 -6.24
CA ILE A 83 10.49 -5.23 -6.35
C ILE A 83 11.07 -4.67 -7.65
N ILE A 84 12.34 -4.95 -7.91
CA ILE A 84 13.11 -4.42 -9.04
C ILE A 84 12.68 -5.04 -10.37
N ASN A 85 12.59 -6.36 -10.45
CA ASN A 85 12.38 -7.06 -11.72
C ASN A 85 10.90 -7.19 -12.10
N LEU A 86 10.01 -7.34 -11.11
CA LEU A 86 8.57 -7.50 -11.35
C LEU A 86 7.80 -6.18 -11.14
N GLY A 87 8.49 -5.07 -10.83
CA GLY A 87 7.87 -3.75 -10.67
C GLY A 87 6.84 -3.68 -9.54
N ASN A 88 6.96 -4.54 -8.52
CA ASN A 88 6.03 -4.57 -7.41
C ASN A 88 6.18 -3.31 -6.55
N LYS A 89 5.09 -2.54 -6.42
CA LYS A 89 5.10 -1.27 -5.65
C LYS A 89 5.01 -1.44 -4.13
N PHE A 90 4.54 -2.60 -3.67
CA PHE A 90 4.26 -2.84 -2.25
C PHE A 90 5.39 -3.63 -1.59
N MET A 91 5.88 -3.13 -0.46
CA MET A 91 6.96 -3.76 0.33
C MET A 91 6.56 -5.11 0.93
N TYR A 92 5.31 -5.24 1.36
CA TYR A 92 4.77 -6.47 1.93
C TYR A 92 3.84 -7.19 0.95
N ARG A 93 3.75 -8.52 1.11
CA ARG A 93 2.75 -9.37 0.46
C ARG A 93 2.00 -10.20 1.49
N LYS A 94 0.72 -10.40 1.25
CA LYS A 94 -0.10 -11.33 2.04
C LYS A 94 -0.04 -12.71 1.40
N VAL A 95 0.42 -13.69 2.17
CA VAL A 95 0.48 -15.09 1.76
C VAL A 95 -0.69 -15.82 2.42
N LEU A 96 -1.38 -16.65 1.65
CA LEU A 96 -2.50 -17.46 2.12
C LEU A 96 -2.10 -18.93 2.03
N SER A 97 -2.28 -19.69 3.10
CA SER A 97 -1.90 -21.10 3.19
C SER A 97 -2.91 -21.91 4.00
N ASN A 98 -2.74 -23.23 4.03
CA ASN A 98 -3.57 -24.15 4.84
C ASN A 98 -5.07 -23.99 4.61
N PHE A 99 -5.47 -23.89 3.33
CA PHE A 99 -6.88 -23.84 2.96
C PHE A 99 -7.59 -25.13 3.36
N ARG A 100 -8.61 -25.01 4.21
CA ARG A 100 -9.41 -26.12 4.70
C ARG A 100 -10.89 -25.79 4.58
N ARG A 101 -11.71 -26.79 4.34
CA ARG A 101 -13.17 -26.67 4.37
C ARG A 101 -13.66 -27.30 5.66
N ILE A 102 -14.07 -26.46 6.62
CA ILE A 102 -14.57 -26.87 7.93
C ILE A 102 -16.02 -26.40 8.01
N PHE A 103 -16.95 -27.34 7.94
CA PHE A 103 -18.36 -27.01 8.04
C PHE A 103 -18.83 -26.86 9.48
N SER A 104 -19.95 -26.18 9.65
CA SER A 104 -20.68 -26.20 10.91
C SER A 104 -21.14 -27.63 11.22
N PRO A 105 -21.06 -28.06 12.50
CA PRO A 105 -21.65 -29.33 12.93
C PRO A 105 -23.16 -29.41 12.73
N ASN A 106 -23.85 -28.27 12.61
CA ASN A 106 -25.28 -28.22 12.39
C ASN A 106 -25.61 -28.50 10.89
N PRO A 107 -26.38 -29.55 10.55
CA PRO A 107 -26.65 -29.95 9.17
C PRO A 107 -27.31 -28.85 8.32
N HIS A 108 -28.25 -28.09 8.89
CA HIS A 108 -28.91 -26.99 8.17
C HIS A 108 -27.94 -25.86 7.84
N VAL A 109 -27.02 -25.55 8.75
CA VAL A 109 -25.99 -24.53 8.55
C VAL A 109 -24.96 -25.02 7.55
N GLN A 110 -24.53 -26.28 7.65
CA GLN A 110 -23.63 -26.93 6.70
C GLN A 110 -24.16 -26.85 5.27
N GLN A 111 -25.42 -27.26 5.04
CA GLN A 111 -26.03 -27.16 3.70
C GLN A 111 -26.05 -25.71 3.17
N LYS A 112 -26.32 -24.73 4.03
CA LYS A 112 -26.28 -23.31 3.63
C LYS A 112 -24.86 -22.84 3.29
N GLN A 113 -23.86 -23.24 4.08
CA GLN A 113 -22.45 -22.94 3.83
C GLN A 113 -22.00 -23.55 2.50
N GLU A 114 -22.37 -24.80 2.24
CA GLU A 114 -22.09 -25.52 0.99
C GLU A 114 -22.70 -24.83 -0.22
N LYS A 115 -24.01 -24.55 -0.22
CA LYS A 115 -24.67 -23.85 -1.32
C LYS A 115 -23.99 -22.52 -1.63
N ARG A 116 -23.56 -21.77 -0.60
CA ARG A 116 -22.85 -20.49 -0.74
C ARG A 116 -21.44 -20.67 -1.29
N PHE A 117 -20.72 -21.71 -0.85
CA PHE A 117 -19.41 -22.06 -1.36
C PHE A 117 -19.48 -22.39 -2.86
N ILE A 118 -20.35 -23.32 -3.24
CA ILE A 118 -20.55 -23.72 -4.64
C ILE A 118 -20.97 -22.55 -5.51
N ARG A 119 -21.86 -21.67 -5.03
CA ARG A 119 -22.19 -20.43 -5.75
C ARG A 119 -20.98 -19.52 -5.94
N SER A 120 -20.10 -19.41 -4.94
CA SER A 120 -18.86 -18.64 -5.06
C SER A 120 -17.91 -19.26 -6.07
N CYS A 121 -17.75 -20.58 -6.05
CA CYS A 121 -16.95 -21.31 -7.04
C CYS A 121 -17.52 -21.08 -8.45
N ARG A 122 -18.82 -21.29 -8.65
CA ARG A 122 -19.45 -21.01 -9.95
C ARG A 122 -19.22 -19.57 -10.37
N ARG A 123 -19.38 -18.58 -9.49
CA ARG A 123 -19.13 -17.17 -9.85
C ARG A 123 -17.69 -16.90 -10.30
N VAL A 124 -16.71 -17.49 -9.63
CA VAL A 124 -15.28 -17.28 -9.94
C VAL A 124 -14.85 -18.10 -11.15
N PHE A 125 -15.31 -19.34 -11.26
CA PHE A 125 -14.87 -20.34 -12.23
C PHE A 125 -15.83 -20.57 -13.40
N ASN A 126 -16.96 -19.84 -13.50
CA ASN A 126 -17.99 -20.11 -14.53
C ASN A 126 -17.48 -20.02 -15.97
N LYS A 127 -16.45 -19.20 -16.19
CA LYS A 127 -15.91 -18.90 -17.51
C LYS A 127 -14.59 -19.64 -17.80
N ILE A 128 -14.12 -20.46 -16.87
CA ILE A 128 -12.84 -21.12 -16.99
C ILE A 128 -13.09 -22.46 -17.64
N TYR A 129 -12.91 -22.52 -18.95
CA TYR A 129 -12.70 -23.80 -19.64
C TYR A 129 -11.33 -24.32 -19.19
N LEU A 130 -11.31 -25.20 -18.20
CA LEU A 130 -10.12 -26.02 -17.95
C LEU A 130 -10.17 -27.12 -19.02
N PRO A 131 -9.29 -27.12 -20.04
CA PRO A 131 -9.26 -28.22 -20.99
C PRO A 131 -8.98 -29.52 -20.21
N PRO A 132 -9.68 -30.62 -20.51
CA PRO A 132 -9.39 -31.92 -19.91
C PRO A 132 -8.06 -32.41 -20.50
N GLY A 133 -6.97 -32.14 -19.81
CA GLY A 133 -5.61 -32.48 -20.26
C GLY A 133 -4.59 -32.32 -19.14
N PRO A 134 -3.35 -32.83 -19.33
CA PRO A 134 -2.28 -32.71 -18.35
C PRO A 134 -2.08 -31.24 -17.97
N LEU A 135 -1.68 -30.98 -16.72
CA LEU A 135 -1.58 -29.67 -16.07
C LEU A 135 -0.78 -28.62 -16.87
N ILE A 136 -1.34 -28.10 -17.96
CA ILE A 136 -0.82 -26.97 -18.69
C ILE A 136 -1.06 -25.76 -17.79
N VAL A 137 0.02 -25.02 -17.51
CA VAL A 137 -0.02 -23.78 -16.73
C VAL A 137 -1.10 -22.89 -17.34
N PRO A 138 -2.19 -22.58 -16.60
CA PRO A 138 -3.30 -21.83 -17.16
C PRO A 138 -2.84 -20.45 -17.63
N ASN A 139 -3.23 -20.03 -18.83
CA ASN A 139 -2.88 -18.71 -19.33
C ASN A 139 -3.61 -17.66 -18.49
N PRO A 140 -2.93 -16.66 -17.90
CA PRO A 140 -3.58 -15.62 -17.09
C PRO A 140 -4.66 -14.84 -17.83
N GLU A 141 -4.59 -14.75 -19.17
CA GLU A 141 -5.62 -14.09 -20.00
C GLU A 141 -6.94 -14.87 -20.08
N ASP A 142 -6.93 -16.16 -19.75
CA ASP A 142 -8.13 -17.00 -19.74
C ASP A 142 -9.02 -16.72 -18.51
N TYR A 143 -8.55 -15.88 -17.58
CA TYR A 143 -9.24 -15.57 -16.34
C TYR A 143 -9.87 -14.18 -16.39
N PRO A 144 -11.17 -14.04 -16.07
CA PRO A 144 -11.83 -12.74 -15.98
C PRO A 144 -11.41 -11.92 -14.74
N PHE A 145 -10.40 -12.36 -14.00
CA PHE A 145 -9.87 -11.69 -12.83
C PHE A 145 -8.34 -11.74 -12.86
N LEU A 146 -7.70 -10.67 -12.38
CA LEU A 146 -6.24 -10.58 -12.31
C LEU A 146 -5.69 -11.70 -11.42
N ILE A 147 -4.84 -12.56 -12.00
CA ILE A 147 -4.04 -13.54 -11.26
C ILE A 147 -2.69 -12.89 -10.90
N PRO A 148 -2.43 -12.54 -9.63
CA PRO A 148 -1.27 -11.74 -9.26
C PRO A 148 0.10 -12.42 -9.42
N PHE A 149 0.13 -13.72 -9.75
CA PHE A 149 1.34 -14.54 -9.70
C PHE A 149 1.78 -15.14 -11.05
N TYR A 150 0.97 -15.03 -12.11
CA TYR A 150 1.25 -15.67 -13.40
C TYR A 150 1.26 -14.72 -14.60
N THR A 151 1.02 -13.42 -14.40
CA THR A 151 1.19 -12.48 -15.50
C THR A 151 2.67 -12.43 -15.87
N LYS A 152 3.03 -13.00 -17.04
CA LYS A 152 4.13 -12.46 -17.83
C LYS A 152 3.81 -10.98 -17.96
N HIS A 153 4.42 -10.15 -17.13
CA HIS A 153 4.19 -8.72 -17.19
C HIS A 153 4.54 -8.30 -18.61
N GLN A 154 3.52 -8.00 -19.43
CA GLN A 154 3.72 -7.06 -20.52
C GLN A 154 4.35 -5.86 -19.84
N ARG A 155 5.60 -5.64 -20.21
CA ARG A 155 6.47 -4.61 -19.70
C ARG A 155 5.65 -3.31 -19.87
N ILE A 156 5.10 -2.78 -18.77
CA ILE A 156 4.36 -1.51 -18.81
C ILE A 156 5.45 -0.44 -18.98
N GLU A 157 5.90 -0.25 -20.22
CA GLU A 157 7.06 0.55 -20.62
C GLU A 157 6.77 2.06 -20.63
N ASN A 158 6.12 2.64 -19.63
CA ASN A 158 5.81 4.07 -19.71
C ASN A 158 5.17 4.60 -18.43
N LYS A 159 5.96 4.66 -17.36
CA LYS A 159 5.99 5.72 -16.31
C LYS A 159 6.64 5.23 -15.01
N THR A 160 6.51 3.94 -14.67
CA THR A 160 7.09 3.35 -13.45
C THR A 160 8.59 3.09 -13.54
N TRP A 161 9.12 2.85 -14.74
CA TRP A 161 10.53 2.45 -14.95
C TRP A 161 11.55 3.58 -14.76
N LYS A 162 11.17 4.85 -14.93
CA LYS A 162 12.09 5.98 -14.67
C LYS A 162 12.52 6.02 -13.19
N ASN A 163 11.61 5.68 -12.28
CA ASN A 163 11.87 5.68 -10.83
C ASN A 163 12.68 4.44 -10.39
N ILE A 164 12.43 3.28 -11.00
CA ILE A 164 13.16 2.03 -10.72
C ILE A 164 14.62 2.09 -11.20
N ASN A 165 14.89 2.71 -12.35
CA ASN A 165 16.27 2.91 -12.83
C ASN A 165 17.06 3.87 -11.92
N SER A 166 16.38 4.84 -11.30
CA SER A 166 16.99 5.70 -10.28
C SER A 166 17.33 4.91 -9.00
N LEU A 167 16.44 4.01 -8.57
CA LEU A 167 16.69 3.14 -7.41
C LEU A 167 17.80 2.11 -7.65
N LYS A 168 17.91 1.56 -8.87
CA LYS A 168 19.00 0.62 -9.23
C LYS A 168 20.39 1.25 -9.10
N LYS A 169 20.55 2.53 -9.44
CA LYS A 169 21.83 3.25 -9.29
C LYS A 169 22.34 3.34 -7.85
N HIS A 170 21.45 3.24 -6.85
CA HIS A 170 21.80 3.27 -5.43
C HIS A 170 21.87 1.88 -4.78
N LEU A 171 21.62 0.80 -5.54
CA LEU A 171 21.55 -0.57 -5.03
C LEU A 171 22.58 -1.50 -5.69
N ASP A 172 23.70 -0.95 -6.17
CA ASP A 172 24.80 -1.80 -6.66
C ASP A 172 25.35 -2.66 -5.51
N PRO A 173 25.33 -4.01 -5.65
CA PRO A 173 25.72 -4.93 -4.58
C PRO A 173 27.25 -5.04 -4.40
N ASN A 174 28.05 -4.26 -5.14
CA ASN A 174 29.52 -4.26 -5.04
C ASN A 174 30.09 -3.22 -4.07
N THR A 175 29.26 -2.38 -3.45
CA THR A 175 29.71 -1.56 -2.31
C THR A 175 29.61 -2.38 -1.04
N ARG A 176 30.62 -3.20 -0.79
CA ARG A 176 30.85 -3.79 0.53
C ARG A 176 31.12 -2.62 1.49
N PRO A 177 30.34 -2.39 2.56
CA PRO A 177 30.79 -1.45 3.59
C PRO A 177 32.08 -2.03 4.16
N SER A 178 33.21 -1.38 3.90
CA SER A 178 34.44 -1.66 4.63
C SER A 178 34.13 -1.30 6.08
N ILE A 179 33.95 -2.31 6.93
CA ILE A 179 33.99 -2.13 8.37
C ILE A 179 35.45 -1.77 8.64
N SER A 180 35.75 -0.46 8.60
CA SER A 180 37.00 0.07 9.09
C SER A 180 37.00 -0.15 10.60
N SER A 181 37.98 -0.89 11.08
CA SER A 181 38.23 -1.16 12.49
C SER A 181 38.98 -0.01 13.15
N ASP A 182 38.67 1.23 12.78
CA ASP A 182 39.32 2.41 13.34
C ASP A 182 38.40 3.09 14.36
N PRO A 183 38.96 3.61 15.47
CA PRO A 183 38.20 4.22 16.55
C PRO A 183 37.48 5.50 16.05
N PRO A 184 36.34 5.87 16.65
CA PRO A 184 35.52 6.98 16.17
C PRO A 184 36.24 8.31 16.42
N THR A 185 36.88 8.85 15.40
CA THR A 185 37.30 10.26 15.35
C THR A 185 36.08 11.12 14.98
N PRO A 186 35.80 12.20 15.72
CA PRO A 186 34.59 12.97 15.52
C PRO A 186 34.75 13.91 14.32
N ILE A 187 33.65 14.07 13.58
CA ILE A 187 33.42 15.00 12.47
C ILE A 187 33.85 14.42 11.11
N GLU A 188 32.90 13.74 10.45
CA GLU A 188 32.98 13.51 9.00
C GLU A 188 33.06 14.87 8.27
N PRO A 189 33.91 15.01 7.23
CA PRO A 189 33.99 16.24 6.46
C PRO A 189 32.64 16.55 5.80
N TYR A 190 32.24 17.82 5.84
CA TYR A 190 30.96 18.29 5.27
C TYR A 190 30.82 17.86 3.81
N ASN A 191 29.77 17.11 3.51
CA ASN A 191 29.41 16.74 2.14
C ASN A 191 28.18 17.56 1.71
N PRO A 192 28.35 18.57 0.83
CA PRO A 192 27.25 19.44 0.40
C PRO A 192 26.20 18.69 -0.42
N ILE A 193 26.58 17.58 -1.07
CA ILE A 193 25.68 16.77 -1.88
C ILE A 193 25.43 15.44 -1.15
N PRO A 194 24.39 15.36 -0.30
CA PRO A 194 24.07 14.12 0.38
C PRO A 194 23.74 13.02 -0.64
N ASN A 195 24.12 11.78 -0.34
CA ASN A 195 23.88 10.60 -1.19
C ASN A 195 22.39 10.18 -1.15
N MET A 196 21.51 11.07 -1.57
CA MET A 196 20.06 10.89 -1.61
C MET A 196 19.42 11.70 -2.74
N PHE A 197 18.13 11.47 -3.00
CA PHE A 197 17.39 12.19 -4.03
C PHE A 197 17.12 13.64 -3.61
N ILE A 198 17.64 14.60 -4.40
CA ILE A 198 17.43 16.04 -4.21
C ILE A 198 16.51 16.57 -5.33
N PRO A 199 15.35 17.17 -4.99
CA PRO A 199 14.49 17.88 -5.93
C PRO A 199 15.25 18.94 -6.72
N GLU A 200 14.93 19.09 -8.01
CA GLU A 200 15.62 19.99 -8.94
C GLU A 200 15.67 21.45 -8.43
N LYS A 201 14.55 21.93 -7.88
CA LYS A 201 14.41 23.27 -7.27
C LYS A 201 15.38 23.60 -6.13
N TYR A 202 16.06 22.59 -5.56
CA TYR A 202 17.02 22.80 -4.49
C TYR A 202 18.48 22.73 -4.95
N ARG A 203 18.75 22.28 -6.18
CA ARG A 203 20.13 22.00 -6.65
C ARG A 203 21.00 23.26 -6.73
N ASP A 204 20.40 24.37 -7.13
CA ASP A 204 21.13 25.63 -7.38
C ASP A 204 21.29 26.48 -6.11
N ILE A 205 20.63 26.10 -5.02
CA ILE A 205 20.67 26.81 -3.73
C ILE A 205 21.41 26.02 -2.63
N ILE A 206 22.04 24.89 -2.97
CA ILE A 206 22.84 24.10 -2.01
C ILE A 206 24.10 24.89 -1.68
N SER A 207 24.30 25.17 -0.39
CA SER A 207 25.52 25.81 0.08
C SER A 207 26.70 24.83 0.03
N GLU A 208 27.82 25.29 -0.51
CA GLU A 208 29.10 24.58 -0.48
C GLU A 208 29.70 24.54 0.95
N ASP A 209 29.20 25.40 1.84
CA ASP A 209 29.65 25.52 3.23
C ASP A 209 28.68 24.83 4.23
N PRO A 210 29.19 24.36 5.38
CA PRO A 210 28.38 23.74 6.42
C PRO A 210 27.35 24.72 6.99
N ILE A 211 26.10 24.26 7.11
CA ILE A 211 24.97 25.06 7.59
C ILE A 211 24.86 24.90 9.12
N TYR A 212 24.87 26.03 9.83
CA TYR A 212 24.65 26.10 11.26
C TYR A 212 23.37 26.87 11.57
N VAL A 213 22.53 26.31 12.44
CA VAL A 213 21.37 27.01 13.00
C VAL A 213 21.47 26.92 14.52
N ASN A 214 21.50 28.07 15.19
CA ASN A 214 21.64 28.17 16.66
C ASN A 214 22.84 27.38 17.21
N ASP A 215 24.02 27.56 16.59
CA ASP A 215 25.27 26.85 16.90
C ASP A 215 25.21 25.31 16.77
N GLN A 216 24.14 24.78 16.18
CA GLN A 216 23.99 23.36 15.89
C GLN A 216 24.21 23.10 14.39
N PHE A 217 25.12 22.17 14.10
CA PHE A 217 25.40 21.73 12.74
C PHE A 217 24.21 20.96 12.17
N ILE A 218 23.71 21.42 11.03
CA ILE A 218 22.64 20.72 10.30
C ILE A 218 23.26 19.69 9.37
N ILE A 219 22.95 18.42 9.62
CA ILE A 219 23.39 17.30 8.78
C ILE A 219 22.70 17.38 7.42
N SER A 220 23.48 17.42 6.34
CA SER A 220 23.00 17.41 4.94
C SER A 220 22.03 16.25 4.68
N GLY A 221 20.84 16.56 4.16
CA GLY A 221 19.80 15.56 3.86
C GLY A 221 18.92 15.14 5.05
N SER A 222 19.16 15.69 6.25
CA SER A 222 18.23 15.56 7.38
C SER A 222 16.91 16.32 7.14
N ARG A 223 15.89 16.04 7.96
CA ARG A 223 14.62 16.77 7.93
C ARG A 223 14.81 18.27 8.18
N GLU A 224 15.72 18.63 9.07
CA GLU A 224 16.04 20.03 9.40
C GLU A 224 16.69 20.73 8.22
N TRP A 225 17.61 20.03 7.53
CA TRP A 225 18.22 20.52 6.29
C TRP A 225 17.17 20.81 5.21
N PHE A 226 16.25 19.88 4.94
CA PHE A 226 15.17 20.14 3.97
C PHE A 226 14.24 21.29 4.38
N THR A 227 14.07 21.50 5.68
CA THR A 227 13.25 22.61 6.21
C THR A 227 13.95 23.94 5.97
N TYR A 228 15.26 24.01 6.23
CA TYR A 228 16.10 25.16 5.94
C TYR A 228 16.08 25.50 4.43
N MET A 229 16.32 24.50 3.58
CA MET A 229 16.33 24.66 2.13
C MET A 229 14.99 25.14 1.55
N TYR A 230 13.87 24.67 2.11
CA TYR A 230 12.54 25.14 1.72
C TYR A 230 12.32 26.62 2.04
N ASN A 231 12.75 27.07 3.22
CA ASN A 231 12.65 28.47 3.61
C ASN A 231 13.58 29.35 2.75
N LEU A 232 14.78 28.87 2.45
CA LEU A 232 15.73 29.55 1.58
C LEU A 232 15.15 29.74 0.17
N GLU A 233 14.65 28.67 -0.46
CA GLU A 233 13.96 28.70 -1.77
C GLU A 233 12.78 29.70 -1.78
N LYS A 234 12.04 29.76 -0.67
CA LYS A 234 10.91 30.68 -0.55
C LYS A 234 11.39 32.14 -0.53
N SER A 235 12.44 32.44 0.24
CA SER A 235 13.02 33.77 0.31
C SER A 235 13.67 34.22 -1.00
N THR A 236 14.38 33.35 -1.72
CA THR A 236 14.94 33.71 -3.03
C THR A 236 13.86 34.08 -4.03
N ARG A 237 12.76 33.32 -4.10
CA ARG A 237 11.63 33.66 -5.00
C ARG A 237 10.94 34.96 -4.61
N GLU A 238 10.79 35.23 -3.32
CA GLU A 238 10.23 36.50 -2.84
C GLU A 238 11.11 37.70 -3.21
N GLN A 239 12.44 37.54 -3.10
CA GLN A 239 13.40 38.58 -3.50
C GLN A 239 13.41 38.81 -5.02
N GLU A 240 13.36 37.75 -5.82
CA GLU A 240 13.28 37.86 -7.29
C GLU A 240 12.02 38.60 -7.74
N VAL A 241 10.88 38.38 -7.08
CA VAL A 241 9.63 39.12 -7.35
C VAL A 241 9.82 40.60 -7.05
N ILE A 242 10.38 40.95 -5.89
CA ILE A 242 10.65 42.34 -5.50
C ILE A 242 11.62 43.03 -6.47
N ASP A 243 12.70 42.36 -6.86
CA ASP A 243 13.70 42.90 -7.77
C ASP A 243 13.16 43.09 -9.20
N THR A 244 12.22 42.25 -9.63
CA THR A 244 11.52 42.40 -10.92
C THR A 244 10.49 43.53 -10.92
N GLU A 245 9.85 43.81 -9.78
CA GLU A 245 8.95 44.95 -9.61
C GLU A 245 9.72 46.27 -9.52
N ALA A 246 10.92 46.29 -8.92
CA ALA A 246 11.78 47.47 -8.83
C ALA A 246 12.45 47.87 -10.16
N ARG A 247 12.47 46.98 -11.17
CA ARG A 247 13.03 47.25 -12.51
C ARG A 247 11.99 47.68 -13.56
N LYS A 248 10.70 47.75 -13.19
CA LYS A 248 9.63 48.33 -14.01
C LYS A 248 9.43 49.80 -13.67
#